data_AF-A0A6J3M025-F1
#
_entry.id   AF-A0A6J3M025-F1
#
_cell.length_a   1.000
_cell.length_b   1.000
_cell.length_c   1.000
_cell.angle_alpha   90.00
_cell.angle_beta   90.00
_cell.angle_gamma   90.00
#
_symmetry.space_group_name_H-M   'P 1'
#
loop_
_entity.id
_entity.type
_entity.pdbx_description
1 polymer ?
#
loop_
_entity_poly.entity_id
_entity_poly.type
_entity_poly.pdbx_seq_one_letter_code
_entity_poly.pdbx_strand_id
1 'polypeptide(L)'
;MQQPSIQRAPPYVLEGEGDHVLSKRKLDELVRQVTGSAPTTSSSINKTNKDDVLPTSILDPDVEESILQVADDFVDNVITAACRLAKLRPNQTLDIRDVQLVLERNYGIRIPGYSLDEVRTVRKFQPAPGWQTKMQAVQAGKVMGSREP
;
A
#
# COMPACT_ATOMS: atom_id res chain seq x y z
N MET A 1 -42.53 23.28 -10.36
CA MET A 1 -41.12 23.03 -10.72
C MET A 1 -40.58 22.02 -9.73
N GLN A 2 -40.33 20.79 -10.18
CA GLN A 2 -39.90 19.68 -9.32
C GLN A 2 -38.38 19.71 -9.19
N GLN A 3 -37.86 19.98 -7.99
CA GLN A 3 -36.44 19.84 -7.70
C GLN A 3 -36.25 18.57 -6.85
N PRO A 4 -35.46 17.58 -7.30
CA PRO A 4 -35.28 16.34 -6.56
C PRO A 4 -34.53 16.58 -5.24
N SER A 5 -35.04 16.00 -4.16
CA SER A 5 -34.63 16.16 -2.76
C SER A 5 -33.35 15.38 -2.36
N ILE A 6 -32.64 14.80 -3.33
CA ILE A 6 -31.37 14.09 -3.09
C ILE A 6 -30.30 14.74 -3.97
N GLN A 7 -29.47 15.59 -3.35
CA GLN A 7 -28.26 16.11 -3.98
C GLN A 7 -27.28 14.95 -4.13
N ARG A 8 -27.08 14.49 -5.37
CA ARG A 8 -26.01 13.55 -5.72
C ARG A 8 -24.68 14.23 -5.35
N ALA A 9 -23.85 13.57 -4.54
CA ALA A 9 -22.53 14.10 -4.20
C ALA A 9 -21.76 14.45 -5.49
N PRO A 10 -21.00 15.56 -5.50
CA PRO A 10 -20.24 15.95 -6.68
C PRO A 10 -19.33 14.79 -7.12
N PRO A 11 -19.19 14.57 -8.45
CA PRO A 11 -18.30 13.54 -8.96
C PRO A 11 -16.88 13.80 -8.45
N TYR A 12 -16.23 12.76 -7.95
CA TYR A 12 -14.84 12.84 -7.53
C TYR A 12 -13.97 13.13 -8.75
N VAL A 13 -13.32 14.28 -8.76
CA VAL A 13 -12.32 14.64 -9.78
C VAL A 13 -10.96 14.27 -9.19
N LEU A 14 -10.27 13.32 -9.82
CA LEU A 14 -8.86 13.07 -9.56
C LEU A 14 -8.10 14.36 -9.93
N GLU A 15 -7.59 15.08 -8.94
CA GLU A 15 -6.66 16.21 -9.15
C GLU A 15 -5.26 15.71 -9.50
N GLY A 16 -5.17 14.72 -10.41
CA GLY A 16 -3.93 14.39 -11.10
C GLY A 16 -3.73 15.43 -12.20
N GLU A 17 -2.56 16.06 -12.25
CA GLU A 17 -2.21 16.89 -13.39
C GLU A 17 -1.88 15.95 -14.56
N GLY A 18 -2.88 15.67 -15.40
CA GLY A 18 -2.75 15.16 -16.75
C GLY A 18 -2.35 13.70 -16.96
N ASP A 19 -1.38 13.17 -16.21
CA ASP A 19 -0.77 11.85 -16.51
C ASP A 19 -0.53 10.97 -15.27
N HIS A 20 -0.30 11.56 -14.09
CA HIS A 20 0.01 10.81 -12.86
C HIS A 20 -1.13 10.77 -11.85
N VAL A 21 -1.16 9.72 -11.02
CA VAL A 21 -2.09 9.55 -9.89
C VAL A 21 -1.84 10.56 -8.75
N LEU A 22 -0.65 11.16 -8.72
CA LEU A 22 -0.23 12.13 -7.72
C LEU A 22 0.21 13.43 -8.41
N SER A 23 -0.16 14.59 -7.87
CA SER A 23 0.37 15.87 -8.38
C SER A 23 1.74 16.18 -7.77
N LYS A 24 2.58 16.89 -8.52
CA LYS A 24 3.89 17.40 -8.09
C LYS A 24 3.84 18.09 -6.72
N ARG A 25 2.84 18.96 -6.53
CA ARG A 25 2.60 19.65 -5.26
C ARG A 25 2.33 18.69 -4.08
N LYS A 26 1.60 17.60 -4.32
CA LYS A 26 1.30 16.60 -3.28
C LYS A 26 2.51 15.73 -3.00
N LEU A 27 3.31 15.41 -4.01
CA LEU A 27 4.59 14.73 -3.84
C LEU A 27 5.55 15.57 -2.99
N ASP A 28 5.70 16.86 -3.27
CA ASP A 28 6.53 17.77 -2.47
C ASP A 28 6.08 17.81 -1.00
N GLU A 29 4.77 17.88 -0.75
CA GLU A 29 4.23 17.85 0.62
C GLU A 29 4.52 16.51 1.33
N LEU A 30 4.38 15.38 0.63
CA LEU A 30 4.73 14.07 1.16
C LEU A 30 6.22 13.97 1.49
N VAL A 31 7.10 14.47 0.62
CA VAL A 31 8.55 14.50 0.84
C VAL A 31 8.89 15.31 2.08
N ARG A 32 8.25 16.47 2.29
CA ARG A 32 8.43 17.28 3.50
C ARG A 32 8.01 16.54 4.76
N GLN A 33 6.87 15.84 4.72
CA GLN A 33 6.39 15.04 5.84
C GLN A 33 7.33 13.88 6.18
N VAL A 34 7.87 13.18 5.18
CA VAL A 34 8.76 12.04 5.37
C VAL A 34 10.16 12.47 5.83
N THR A 35 10.71 13.54 5.23
CA THR A 35 12.06 14.03 5.55
C THR A 35 12.11 14.85 6.83
N GLY A 36 10.96 15.23 7.40
CA GLY A 36 10.89 16.14 8.54
C GLY A 36 11.34 17.56 8.20
N SER A 37 11.44 17.90 6.91
CA SER A 37 11.78 19.24 6.45
C SER A 37 10.64 20.21 6.80
N ALA A 38 10.80 20.88 7.94
CA ALA A 38 9.88 21.91 8.42
C ALA A 38 9.58 22.93 7.31
N PRO A 39 8.40 23.59 7.31
CA PRO A 39 8.19 24.70 6.41
C PRO A 39 9.28 25.73 6.75
N THR A 40 9.99 26.21 5.73
CA THR A 40 11.04 27.22 5.88
C THR A 40 10.49 28.59 6.33
N THR A 41 9.28 28.64 6.90
CA THR A 41 8.61 29.84 7.39
C THR A 41 8.94 30.18 8.84
N SER A 42 9.81 29.44 9.53
CA SER A 42 10.27 29.85 10.87
C SER A 42 11.68 29.37 11.19
N SER A 43 12.70 30.12 10.73
CA SER A 43 13.93 30.47 11.48
C SER A 43 15.03 30.99 10.56
N SER A 44 14.86 32.20 10.02
CA SER A 44 15.96 33.17 10.00
C SER A 44 15.34 34.56 9.98
N ILE A 45 15.37 35.21 11.14
CA ILE A 45 14.92 36.59 11.36
C ILE A 45 15.85 37.61 10.66
N ASN A 46 16.91 37.18 9.96
CA ASN A 46 17.71 38.05 9.11
C ASN A 46 17.87 37.44 7.71
N LYS A 47 17.09 37.93 6.75
CA LYS A 47 17.40 37.76 5.32
C LYS A 47 16.89 38.95 4.49
N THR A 48 17.66 40.03 4.55
CA THR A 48 17.68 41.05 3.51
C THR A 48 18.50 40.49 2.35
N ASN A 49 17.88 39.88 1.34
CA ASN A 49 18.31 39.91 -0.07
C ASN A 49 17.31 39.14 -0.93
N LYS A 50 17.07 39.66 -2.13
CA LYS A 50 16.02 39.27 -3.07
C LYS A 50 16.33 37.97 -3.85
N ASP A 51 17.37 37.24 -3.44
CA ASP A 51 17.93 36.07 -4.13
C ASP A 51 17.70 34.76 -3.37
N ASP A 52 16.94 34.79 -2.27
CA ASP A 52 16.64 33.62 -1.45
C ASP A 52 15.37 32.92 -1.89
N VAL A 53 15.37 32.46 -3.14
CA VAL A 53 14.43 31.43 -3.59
C VAL A 53 14.88 30.13 -2.93
N LEU A 54 14.36 29.88 -1.73
CA LEU A 54 14.40 28.54 -1.15
C LEU A 54 13.75 27.59 -2.17
N PRO A 55 14.40 26.44 -2.48
CA PRO A 55 13.89 25.55 -3.52
C PRO A 55 12.49 25.09 -3.12
N THR A 56 11.50 25.43 -3.94
CA THR A 56 10.10 25.08 -3.73
C THR A 56 9.86 23.58 -3.80
N SER A 57 10.75 22.85 -4.48
CA SER A 57 10.79 21.39 -4.48
C SER A 57 12.11 20.91 -3.86
N ILE A 58 12.01 19.90 -3.00
CA ILE A 58 13.17 19.27 -2.34
C ILE A 58 13.85 18.26 -3.27
N LEU A 59 13.12 17.76 -4.27
CA LEU A 59 13.58 16.73 -5.20
C LEU A 59 14.14 17.37 -6.48
N ASP A 60 15.12 16.70 -7.07
CA ASP A 60 15.53 16.98 -8.45
C ASP A 60 14.38 16.60 -9.40
N PRO A 61 14.12 17.37 -10.48
CA PRO A 61 13.05 17.07 -11.43
C PRO A 61 13.03 15.63 -11.96
N ASP A 62 14.20 15.03 -12.22
CA ASP A 62 14.27 13.65 -12.74
C ASP A 62 13.85 12.62 -11.68
N VAL A 63 14.15 12.90 -10.41
CA VAL A 63 13.77 12.05 -9.27
C VAL A 63 12.28 12.20 -8.96
N GLU A 64 11.76 13.42 -9.04
CA GLU A 64 10.34 13.71 -8.90
C GLU A 64 9.52 12.87 -9.89
N GLU A 65 9.87 12.93 -11.17
CA GLU A 65 9.22 12.18 -12.24
C GLU A 65 9.29 10.66 -12.01
N SER A 66 10.46 10.15 -11.62
CA SER A 66 10.63 8.73 -11.31
C SER A 66 9.73 8.26 -10.17
N ILE A 67 9.51 9.09 -9.14
CA ILE A 67 8.65 8.73 -8.01
C ILE A 67 7.16 8.77 -8.41
N LEU A 68 6.77 9.73 -9.25
CA LEU A 68 5.42 9.79 -9.81
C LEU A 68 5.11 8.52 -10.61
N GLN A 69 6.02 8.09 -11.49
CA GLN A 69 5.85 6.84 -12.24
C GLN A 69 5.75 5.62 -11.33
N VAL A 70 6.56 5.54 -10.28
CA VAL A 70 6.47 4.44 -9.30
C VAL A 70 5.12 4.43 -8.59
N ALA A 71 4.53 5.59 -8.32
CA ALA A 71 3.20 5.69 -7.72
C ALA A 71 2.12 5.18 -8.67
N ASP A 72 2.20 5.51 -9.97
CA ASP A 72 1.28 5.01 -10.99
C ASP A 72 1.36 3.49 -11.11
N ASP A 73 2.58 2.96 -11.29
CA ASP A 73 2.83 1.52 -11.39
C ASP A 73 2.33 0.78 -10.13
N PHE A 74 2.51 1.38 -8.95
CA PHE A 74 2.01 0.81 -7.71
C PHE A 74 0.49 0.70 -7.70
N VAL A 75 -0.22 1.76 -8.09
CA VAL A 75 -1.69 1.75 -8.17
C VAL A 75 -2.17 0.71 -9.17
N ASP A 76 -1.59 0.66 -10.36
CA ASP A 76 -1.97 -0.31 -11.40
C ASP A 76 -1.75 -1.75 -10.94
N ASN A 77 -0.62 -2.03 -10.29
CA ASN A 77 -0.32 -3.36 -9.76
C ASN A 77 -1.31 -3.78 -8.66
N VAL A 78 -1.59 -2.88 -7.71
CA VAL A 78 -2.52 -3.13 -6.60
C VAL A 78 -3.94 -3.34 -7.13
N ILE A 79 -4.43 -2.45 -7.99
CA ILE A 79 -5.79 -2.52 -8.52
C ILE A 79 -5.97 -3.73 -9.44
N THR A 80 -4.98 -4.06 -10.27
CA THR A 80 -5.02 -5.26 -11.11
C THR A 80 -5.12 -6.53 -10.26
N ALA A 81 -4.31 -6.66 -9.21
CA ALA A 81 -4.37 -7.80 -8.30
C ALA A 81 -5.70 -7.84 -7.52
N ALA A 82 -6.19 -6.70 -7.05
CA ALA A 82 -7.46 -6.60 -6.34
C ALA A 82 -8.65 -6.99 -7.25
N CYS A 83 -8.66 -6.54 -8.50
CA CYS A 83 -9.70 -6.93 -9.47
C CYS A 83 -9.66 -8.42 -9.80
N ARG A 84 -8.47 -9.04 -9.84
CA ARG A 84 -8.35 -10.51 -9.99
C ARG A 84 -8.98 -11.23 -8.80
N LEU A 85 -8.78 -10.75 -7.57
CA LEU A 85 -9.42 -11.31 -6.38
C LEU A 85 -10.95 -11.11 -6.41
N ALA A 86 -11.42 -9.92 -6.78
CA ALA A 86 -12.84 -9.60 -6.92
C ALA A 86 -13.54 -10.58 -7.86
N LYS A 87 -12.92 -10.88 -9.01
CA LYS A 87 -13.43 -11.84 -10.01
C LYS A 87 -13.57 -13.28 -9.49
N LEU A 88 -12.83 -13.67 -8.46
CA LEU A 88 -12.96 -15.00 -7.84
C LEU A 88 -14.15 -15.11 -6.89
N ARG A 89 -14.78 -13.98 -6.53
CA ARG A 89 -15.94 -13.95 -5.62
C ARG A 89 -17.25 -14.02 -6.41
N PRO A 90 -18.33 -14.57 -5.84
CA PRO A 90 -19.62 -14.69 -6.55
C PRO A 90 -20.17 -13.37 -7.10
N ASN A 91 -19.98 -12.27 -6.37
CA ASN A 91 -20.49 -10.94 -6.76
C ASN A 91 -19.68 -10.29 -7.89
N GLN A 92 -18.40 -10.67 -8.05
CA GLN A 92 -17.47 -10.07 -9.04
C GLN A 92 -17.38 -8.53 -8.99
N THR A 93 -17.65 -7.94 -7.83
CA THR A 93 -17.52 -6.50 -7.58
C THR A 93 -16.22 -6.23 -6.82
N LEU A 94 -15.48 -5.20 -7.24
CA LEU A 94 -14.29 -4.75 -6.50
C LEU A 94 -14.73 -4.16 -5.16
N ASP A 95 -14.35 -4.80 -4.07
CA ASP A 95 -14.63 -4.31 -2.72
C ASP A 95 -13.33 -3.94 -2.00
N ILE A 96 -13.44 -3.13 -0.95
CA ILE A 96 -12.32 -2.68 -0.12
C ILE A 96 -11.46 -3.85 0.38
N ARG A 97 -12.10 -5.00 0.65
CA ARG A 97 -11.42 -6.21 1.12
C ARG A 97 -10.39 -6.76 0.13
N ASP A 98 -10.59 -6.58 -1.17
CA ASP A 98 -9.67 -7.08 -2.19
C ASP A 98 -8.39 -6.26 -2.17
N VAL A 99 -8.53 -4.94 -2.13
CA VAL A 99 -7.40 -4.00 -2.04
C VAL A 99 -6.63 -4.21 -0.73
N GLN A 100 -7.35 -4.29 0.40
CA GLN A 100 -6.75 -4.53 1.71
C GLN A 100 -5.95 -5.83 1.74
N LEU A 101 -6.46 -6.92 1.12
CA LEU A 101 -5.77 -8.20 1.08
C LEU A 101 -4.44 -8.11 0.32
N VAL A 102 -4.42 -7.41 -0.83
CA VAL A 102 -3.20 -7.21 -1.62
C VAL A 102 -2.17 -6.39 -0.86
N LEU A 103 -2.59 -5.26 -0.26
CA LEU A 103 -1.69 -4.39 0.50
C LEU A 103 -1.05 -5.13 1.68
N GLU A 104 -1.84 -5.88 2.44
CA GLU A 104 -1.35 -6.58 3.65
C GLU A 104 -0.48 -7.80 3.29
N ARG A 105 -0.86 -8.59 2.28
CA ARG A 105 -0.16 -9.85 1.95
C ARG A 105 1.05 -9.65 1.05
N ASN A 106 1.01 -8.72 0.10
CA ASN A 106 2.08 -8.56 -0.87
C ASN A 106 3.06 -7.45 -0.47
N TYR A 107 2.55 -6.36 0.13
CA TYR A 107 3.36 -5.19 0.47
C TYR A 107 3.62 -5.04 1.97
N GLY A 108 2.96 -5.82 2.82
CA GLY A 108 3.04 -5.68 4.28
C GLY A 108 2.45 -4.35 4.79
N ILE A 109 1.69 -3.65 3.97
CA ILE A 109 1.07 -2.36 4.30
C ILE A 109 -0.28 -2.61 4.95
N ARG A 110 -0.46 -2.07 6.15
CA ARG A 110 -1.69 -2.21 6.91
C ARG A 110 -2.33 -0.85 7.14
N ILE A 111 -3.55 -0.66 6.64
CA ILE A 111 -4.33 0.55 6.89
C ILE A 111 -5.17 0.37 8.17
N PRO A 112 -4.95 1.19 9.22
CA PRO A 112 -5.78 1.19 10.42
C PRO A 112 -7.24 1.55 10.09
N GLY A 113 -8.21 0.96 10.79
CA GLY A 113 -9.64 1.21 10.57
C GLY A 113 -10.26 0.47 9.37
N TYR A 114 -9.45 -0.04 8.44
CA TYR A 114 -9.91 -0.83 7.27
C TYR A 114 -9.47 -2.30 7.33
N SER A 115 -8.76 -2.68 8.39
CA SER A 115 -8.35 -4.06 8.62
C SER A 115 -9.56 -4.97 8.84
N LEU A 116 -9.77 -5.93 7.94
CA LEU A 116 -10.78 -6.97 8.14
C LEU A 116 -10.17 -8.12 8.95
N ASP A 117 -10.77 -8.42 10.10
CA ASP A 117 -10.39 -9.58 10.93
C ASP A 117 -10.43 -10.90 10.15
N GLU A 118 -11.18 -10.95 9.04
CA GLU A 118 -11.30 -12.09 8.14
C GLU A 118 -9.96 -12.49 7.47
N VAL A 119 -9.06 -11.52 7.22
CA VAL A 119 -7.73 -11.79 6.61
C VAL A 119 -6.80 -12.50 7.60
N ARG A 120 -7.06 -12.37 8.90
CA ARG A 120 -6.29 -12.99 9.98
C ARG A 120 -6.87 -14.34 10.40
N THR A 121 -7.16 -15.22 9.45
CA THR A 121 -7.27 -16.65 9.79
C THR A 121 -5.87 -17.17 10.10
N VAL A 122 -5.37 -16.90 11.31
CA VAL A 122 -4.27 -17.66 11.91
C VAL A 122 -4.84 -19.03 12.24
N ARG A 123 -5.04 -19.86 11.21
CA ARG A 123 -5.29 -21.27 11.42
C ARG A 123 -3.98 -21.82 11.95
N LYS A 124 -3.98 -22.29 13.21
CA LYS A 124 -2.90 -23.17 13.69
C LYS A 124 -2.73 -24.23 12.62
N PHE A 125 -1.55 -24.31 12.04
CA PHE A 125 -1.26 -25.31 11.02
C PHE A 125 -1.52 -26.67 11.63
N GLN A 126 -2.62 -27.31 11.23
CA GLN A 126 -2.92 -28.68 11.59
C GLN A 126 -2.46 -29.55 10.43
N PRO A 127 -1.33 -30.25 10.56
CA PRO A 127 -0.86 -31.11 9.50
C PRO A 127 -1.88 -32.22 9.24
N ALA A 128 -2.02 -32.60 7.97
CA ALA A 128 -2.85 -33.71 7.58
C ALA A 128 -2.41 -35.01 8.31
N PRO A 129 -3.32 -35.94 8.63
CA PRO A 129 -2.96 -37.18 9.32
C PRO A 129 -1.82 -37.95 8.64
N GLY A 130 -1.81 -38.01 7.30
CA GLY A 130 -0.73 -38.65 6.55
C GLY A 130 0.65 -37.99 6.69
N TRP A 131 0.70 -36.67 6.99
CA TRP A 131 1.97 -36.00 7.33
C TRP A 131 2.47 -36.46 8.70
N GLN A 132 1.57 -36.65 9.67
CA GLN A 132 1.95 -37.12 11.01
C GLN A 132 2.56 -38.52 10.95
N THR A 133 1.98 -39.43 10.17
CA THR A 133 2.53 -40.78 9.93
C THR A 133 3.91 -40.72 9.29
N LYS A 134 4.11 -39.86 8.28
CA LYS A 134 5.42 -39.66 7.65
C LYS A 134 6.45 -39.14 8.65
N MET A 135 6.07 -38.16 9.49
CA MET A 135 6.95 -37.61 10.52
C MET A 135 7.31 -38.64 11.59
N GLN A 136 6.38 -39.50 11.99
CA GLN A 136 6.67 -40.62 12.90
C GLN A 136 7.68 -41.60 12.29
N ALA A 137 7.54 -41.94 11.01
CA ALA A 137 8.49 -42.81 10.32
C ALA A 137 9.89 -42.18 10.21
N VAL A 138 9.99 -40.87 9.89
CA VAL A 138 11.26 -40.12 9.90
C VAL A 138 11.88 -40.11 11.29
N GLN A 139 11.09 -39.87 12.33
CA GLN A 139 11.58 -39.86 13.71
C GLN A 139 12.06 -41.26 14.15
N ALA A 140 11.32 -42.31 13.78
CA ALA A 140 11.72 -43.69 14.04
C ALA A 140 13.04 -44.03 13.33
N GLY A 141 13.17 -43.66 12.05
CA GLY A 141 14.40 -43.82 11.27
C GLY A 141 15.59 -43.07 11.89
N LYS A 142 15.37 -41.86 12.41
CA LYS A 142 16.41 -41.09 13.11
C LYS A 142 16.87 -41.77 14.39
N VAL A 143 15.96 -42.32 15.19
CA VAL A 143 16.31 -43.04 16.43
C VAL A 143 17.05 -44.35 16.13
N MET A 144 16.68 -45.06 15.07
CA MET A 144 17.34 -46.32 14.69
C MET A 144 18.68 -46.10 13.97
N GLY A 145 18.80 -45.06 13.14
CA GLY A 145 20.05 -44.71 12.44
C GLY A 145 21.12 -44.06 13.32
N SER A 146 20.76 -43.59 14.53
CA SER A 146 21.73 -43.13 15.53
C SER A 146 22.42 -44.30 16.27
N ARG A 147 22.03 -45.53 15.94
CA ARG A 147 22.35 -46.75 16.66
C ARG A 147 22.98 -47.76 15.69
N GLU A 148 24.07 -47.35 15.05
CA GLU A 148 25.02 -48.31 14.47
C GLU A 148 26.17 -48.56 15.46
N PRO A 149 26.69 -49.81 15.52
CA PRO A 149 27.61 -50.32 16.54
C PRO A 149 29.04 -49.76 16.47
#